data_AF-A0A9W6QUX8-F1
#
_entry.id   AF-A0A9W6QUX8-F1
#
_cell.length_a   1.000
_cell.length_b   1.000
_cell.length_c   1.000
_cell.angle_alpha   90.00
_cell.angle_beta   90.00
_cell.angle_gamma   90.00
#
_symmetry.space_group_name_H-M   'P 1'
#
loop_
_entity.id
_entity.type
_entity.pdbx_description
1 polymer ?
#
loop_
_entity_poly.entity_id
_entity_poly.type
_entity_poly.pdbx_seq_one_letter_code
_entity_poly.pdbx_strand_id
1 'polypeptide(L)'
;MPPDPPEPPDRTGAPCPHHCGPDGVIRWHQPRPDGRGGTELAQMELPCPAGHAGTWRHPAAERDLVVESPIPTRLPGATDAANQLPPGLAALLTDIHRRAGTTE
;
A
#
# COMPACT_ATOMS: atom_id res chain seq x y z
N MET A 1 12.90 3.50 -38.52
CA MET A 1 12.26 4.43 -37.57
C MET A 1 11.50 3.56 -36.58
N PRO A 2 11.88 3.51 -35.29
CA PRO A 2 11.03 2.86 -34.30
C PRO A 2 9.67 3.61 -34.25
N PRO A 3 8.55 2.90 -34.01
CA PRO A 3 7.27 3.57 -33.83
C PRO A 3 7.32 4.47 -32.60
N ASP A 4 6.66 5.63 -32.69
CA ASP A 4 6.48 6.52 -31.54
C ASP A 4 5.77 5.75 -30.41
N PRO A 5 6.15 6.01 -29.14
CA PRO A 5 5.46 5.42 -28.00
C PRO A 5 3.98 5.85 -28.02
N PRO A 6 3.06 4.98 -27.56
CA PRO A 6 1.64 5.32 -27.52
C PRO A 6 1.43 6.59 -26.69
N GLU A 7 0.66 7.54 -27.24
CA GLU A 7 0.21 8.70 -26.48
C GLU A 7 -0.46 8.25 -25.18
N PRO A 8 -0.15 8.89 -24.04
CA PRO A 8 -0.84 8.58 -22.80
C PRO A 8 -2.34 8.80 -23.00
N PRO A 9 -3.20 7.93 -22.42
CA PRO A 9 -4.63 7.99 -22.64
C PRO A 9 -5.16 9.38 -22.30
N ASP A 10 -6.00 9.93 -23.18
CA ASP A 10 -6.74 11.16 -22.93
C ASP A 10 -7.58 11.00 -21.66
N ARG A 11 -7.19 11.71 -20.59
CA ARG A 11 -7.75 11.61 -19.24
C ARG A 11 -8.97 12.49 -19.02
N THR A 12 -9.56 13.01 -20.09
CA THR A 12 -10.65 13.97 -20.01
C THR A 12 -11.99 13.24 -19.85
N GLY A 13 -12.41 12.95 -18.63
CA GLY A 13 -13.81 12.53 -18.41
C GLY A 13 -14.24 12.20 -16.99
N ALA A 14 -13.44 11.47 -16.22
CA ALA A 14 -13.81 11.10 -14.85
C ALA A 14 -12.97 11.88 -13.82
N PRO A 15 -13.58 12.51 -12.81
CA PRO A 15 -12.82 13.10 -11.72
C PRO A 15 -12.01 12.01 -11.01
N CYS A 16 -10.73 12.28 -10.77
CA CYS A 16 -9.88 11.34 -10.05
C CYS A 16 -10.48 11.02 -8.67
N PRO A 17 -10.66 9.74 -8.30
CA PRO A 17 -11.25 9.36 -7.01
C PRO A 17 -10.40 9.79 -5.80
N HIS A 18 -9.15 10.17 -6.03
CA HIS A 18 -8.24 10.69 -5.01
C HIS A 18 -8.20 12.23 -4.94
N HIS A 19 -9.01 12.94 -5.73
CA HIS A 19 -9.13 14.40 -5.71
C HIS A 19 -7.79 15.14 -5.79
N CYS A 20 -6.85 14.64 -6.60
CA CYS A 20 -5.46 15.08 -6.65
C CYS A 20 -5.21 16.43 -7.38
N GLY A 21 -6.23 17.25 -7.59
CA GLY A 21 -6.09 18.53 -8.30
C GLY A 21 -5.55 18.40 -9.75
N PRO A 22 -5.27 19.54 -10.40
CA PRO A 22 -4.81 19.59 -11.79
C PRO A 22 -3.35 19.16 -11.97
N ASP A 23 -2.53 19.25 -10.93
CA ASP A 23 -1.11 18.85 -10.94
C ASP A 23 -0.89 17.38 -10.55
N GLY A 24 -1.98 16.67 -10.22
CA GLY A 24 -1.93 15.26 -9.88
C GLY A 24 -1.30 14.98 -8.52
N VAL A 25 -1.30 15.94 -7.60
CA VAL A 25 -0.71 15.84 -6.26
C VAL A 25 -1.77 16.00 -5.17
N ILE A 26 -1.84 15.04 -4.26
CA ILE A 26 -2.69 15.07 -3.07
C ILE A 26 -1.95 15.84 -1.98
N ARG A 27 -2.63 16.80 -1.32
CA ARG A 27 -2.06 17.65 -0.26
C ARG A 27 -2.86 17.57 1.02
N TRP A 28 -2.18 17.50 2.15
CA TRP A 28 -2.80 17.53 3.48
C TRP A 28 -1.86 18.14 4.52
N HIS A 29 -2.39 18.47 5.70
CA HIS A 29 -1.58 18.86 6.85
C HIS A 29 -1.48 17.70 7.84
N GLN A 30 -0.26 17.40 8.30
CA GLN A 30 -0.01 16.35 9.28
C GLN A 30 0.63 16.97 10.53
N PRO A 31 0.07 16.77 11.73
CA PRO A 31 0.73 17.12 12.98
C PRO A 31 2.05 16.36 13.12
N ARG A 32 3.13 17.07 13.44
CA ARG A 32 4.46 16.51 13.67
C ARG A 32 5.08 17.08 14.95
N PRO A 33 5.87 16.30 15.70
CA PRO A 33 6.63 16.83 16.83
C PRO A 33 7.60 17.91 16.36
N ASP A 34 7.62 19.05 17.04
CA ASP A 34 8.51 20.19 16.73
C ASP A 34 9.92 20.07 17.33
N GLY A 35 10.20 18.96 18.03
CA GLY A 35 11.46 18.72 18.74
C GLY A 35 11.64 19.52 20.04
N ARG A 36 10.66 20.35 20.43
CA ARG A 36 10.65 21.17 21.65
C ARG A 36 9.52 20.79 22.62
N GLY A 37 8.84 19.67 22.36
CA GLY A 37 7.72 19.19 23.15
C GLY A 37 6.36 19.72 22.70
N GLY A 38 6.31 20.46 21.59
CA GLY A 38 5.10 20.91 20.93
C GLY A 38 4.77 20.11 19.67
N THR A 39 3.83 20.64 18.88
CA THR A 39 3.38 20.04 17.62
C THR A 39 3.24 21.13 16.58
N GLU A 40 3.79 20.90 15.39
CA GLU A 40 3.64 21.75 14.22
C GLU A 40 2.79 21.04 13.15
N LEU A 41 2.08 21.81 12.32
CA LEU A 41 1.38 21.26 11.15
C LEU A 41 2.32 21.32 9.94
N ALA A 42 2.80 20.15 9.51
CA ALA A 42 3.59 20.04 8.30
C ALA A 42 2.67 19.84 7.08
N GLN A 43 2.90 20.60 6.01
CA GLN A 43 2.28 20.35 4.73
C GLN A 43 2.91 19.10 4.09
N MET A 44 2.04 18.20 3.63
CA MET A 44 2.39 16.94 3.01
C MET A 44 1.93 16.90 1.56
N GLU A 45 2.72 16.23 0.73
CA GLU A 45 2.40 16.02 -0.69
C GLU A 45 2.59 14.54 -1.05
N LEU A 46 1.67 14.00 -1.85
CA LEU A 46 1.74 12.65 -2.40
C LEU A 46 1.31 12.66 -3.87
N PRO A 47 2.16 12.18 -4.80
CA PRO A 47 1.74 11.93 -6.18
C PRO A 47 0.51 11.03 -6.24
N CYS A 48 -0.47 11.36 -7.08
CA CYS A 48 -1.70 10.60 -7.19
C CYS A 48 -1.41 9.12 -7.55
N PRO A 49 -1.93 8.14 -6.79
CA PRO A 49 -1.74 6.71 -7.09
C PRO A 49 -2.26 6.28 -8.46
N ALA A 50 -3.25 6.99 -9.01
CA ALA A 50 -3.76 6.77 -10.36
C ALA A 50 -2.84 7.33 -11.47
N GLY A 51 -1.64 7.81 -11.10
CA GLY A 51 -0.59 8.24 -12.03
C GLY A 51 -0.83 9.61 -12.66
N HIS A 52 -1.60 10.50 -12.03
CA HIS A 52 -1.90 11.85 -12.54
C HIS A 52 -0.75 12.84 -12.38
N ALA A 53 0.20 12.58 -11.48
CA ALA A 53 1.35 13.43 -11.28
C ALA A 53 2.31 13.36 -12.48
N GLY A 54 2.88 14.49 -12.87
CA GLY A 54 3.92 14.55 -13.91
C GLY A 54 5.25 13.90 -13.52
N THR A 55 5.44 13.61 -12.22
CA THR A 55 6.57 12.83 -11.71
C THR A 55 6.07 11.85 -10.66
N TRP A 56 6.07 10.56 -10.96
CA TRP A 56 5.98 9.54 -9.91
C TRP A 56 7.40 9.37 -9.34
N ARG A 57 7.62 9.84 -8.10
CA ARG A 57 8.81 9.43 -7.37
C ARG A 57 8.57 7.99 -6.93
N HIS A 58 9.23 7.06 -7.61
CA HIS A 58 9.37 5.69 -7.16
C HIS A 58 9.60 5.68 -5.64
N PRO A 59 8.84 4.92 -4.83
CA PRO A 59 9.13 4.78 -3.41
C PRO A 59 10.62 4.51 -3.26
N ALA A 60 11.30 5.25 -2.37
CA ALA A 60 12.73 5.08 -2.12
C ALA A 60 13.12 3.64 -1.72
N ALA A 61 12.13 2.80 -1.44
CA ALA A 61 12.21 1.36 -1.20
C ALA A 61 12.65 0.54 -2.44
N GLU A 62 12.58 1.08 -3.66
CA GLU A 62 13.05 0.41 -4.88
C GLU A 62 14.22 1.15 -5.55
N ARG A 63 14.98 1.95 -4.80
CA ARG A 63 16.39 2.08 -5.20
C ARG A 63 16.97 0.67 -5.12
N ASP A 64 17.76 0.26 -6.11
CA ASP A 64 18.53 -0.99 -6.19
C ASP A 64 19.54 -1.19 -5.03
N LEU A 65 19.20 -0.74 -3.83
CA LEU A 65 19.79 -1.06 -2.56
C LEU A 65 19.15 -2.33 -1.98
N VAL A 66 18.76 -3.28 -2.84
CA VAL A 66 18.75 -4.68 -2.41
C VAL A 66 20.21 -5.03 -2.21
N VAL A 67 20.73 -4.72 -1.02
CA VAL A 67 21.94 -5.34 -0.54
C VAL A 67 21.68 -6.83 -0.68
N GLU A 68 22.52 -7.57 -1.40
CA GLU A 68 22.53 -9.04 -1.39
C GLU A 68 22.87 -9.51 0.03
N SER A 69 21.91 -9.32 0.93
CA SER A 69 21.97 -9.72 2.31
C SER A 69 21.21 -11.03 2.39
N PRO A 70 21.67 -12.00 3.20
CA PRO A 70 20.89 -13.20 3.46
C PRO A 70 19.50 -12.77 3.91
N ILE A 71 18.45 -13.41 3.35
CA ILE A 71 17.06 -13.14 3.71
C ILE A 71 16.99 -13.11 5.24
N PRO A 72 16.72 -11.94 5.86
CA PRO A 72 16.74 -11.85 7.31
C PRO A 72 15.66 -12.79 7.82
N THR A 73 16.07 -13.77 8.63
CA THR A 73 15.10 -14.66 9.26
C THR A 73 14.26 -13.80 10.19
N ARG A 74 13.01 -13.55 9.77
CA ARG A 74 12.07 -12.75 10.56
C ARG A 74 11.85 -13.44 11.90
N LEU A 75 12.10 -12.73 12.99
CA LEU A 75 11.74 -13.19 14.33
C LEU A 75 10.20 -13.17 14.47
N PRO A 76 9.59 -14.19 15.09
CA PRO A 76 8.17 -14.18 15.40
C PRO A 76 7.80 -12.95 16.26
N GLY A 77 6.74 -12.25 15.88
CA GLY A 77 6.24 -11.06 16.57
C GLY A 77 4.72 -11.08 16.76
N ALA A 78 4.16 -9.93 17.17
CA ALA A 78 2.73 -9.82 17.50
C ALA A 78 1.80 -10.24 16.35
N THR A 79 2.17 -9.96 15.10
CA THR A 79 1.45 -10.41 13.91
C THR A 79 1.44 -11.94 13.77
N ASP A 80 2.53 -12.61 14.12
CA ASP A 80 2.62 -14.07 14.07
C ASP A 80 1.73 -14.71 15.12
N ALA A 81 1.65 -14.09 16.32
CA ALA A 81 0.72 -14.50 17.37
C ALA A 81 -0.75 -14.26 16.96
N ALA A 82 -1.05 -13.14 16.31
CA ALA A 82 -2.40 -12.83 15.82
C ALA A 82 -2.87 -13.79 14.71
N ASN A 83 -1.94 -14.30 13.92
CA ASN A 83 -2.23 -15.27 12.85
C ASN A 83 -2.28 -16.72 13.34
N GLN A 84 -1.96 -16.99 14.61
CA GLN A 84 -2.18 -18.31 15.19
C GLN A 84 -3.68 -18.55 15.35
N LEU A 85 -4.19 -19.60 14.71
CA LEU A 85 -5.56 -20.02 14.95
C LEU A 85 -5.65 -20.60 16.37
N PRO A 86 -6.74 -20.30 17.11
CA PRO A 86 -6.97 -20.91 18.41
C PRO A 86 -6.96 -22.44 18.35
N PRO A 87 -6.50 -23.12 19.40
CA PRO A 87 -6.59 -24.57 19.50
C PRO A 87 -8.03 -25.03 19.29
N GLY A 88 -8.24 -25.98 18.36
CA GLY A 88 -9.55 -26.53 18.06
C GLY A 88 -10.37 -25.79 16.99
N LEU A 89 -10.00 -24.56 16.61
CA LEU A 89 -10.70 -23.84 15.53
C LEU A 89 -10.52 -24.56 14.18
N ALA A 90 -9.33 -25.07 13.90
CA ALA A 90 -9.06 -25.85 12.68
C ALA A 90 -9.91 -27.13 12.60
N ALA A 91 -10.13 -27.81 13.74
CA ALA A 91 -10.98 -29.00 13.81
C ALA A 91 -12.47 -28.65 13.57
N LEU A 92 -12.94 -27.53 14.13
CA LEU A 92 -14.30 -27.03 13.88
C LEU A 92 -14.51 -26.65 12.42
N LEU A 93 -13.57 -25.92 11.81
CA LEU A 93 -13.65 -25.56 10.39
C LEU A 93 -13.65 -26.80 9.48
N THR A 94 -12.85 -27.81 9.82
CA THR A 94 -12.81 -29.09 9.10
C THR A 94 -14.14 -29.84 9.21
N ASP A 95 -14.75 -29.85 10.39
CA ASP A 95 -16.04 -30.51 10.61
C ASP A 95 -17.19 -29.81 9.89
N ILE A 96 -17.23 -28.48 9.91
CA ILE A 96 -18.19 -27.67 9.16
C ILE A 96 -18.06 -27.94 7.66
N HIS A 97 -16.84 -27.94 7.12
CA HIS A 97 -16.60 -28.22 5.71
C HIS A 97 -17.03 -29.64 5.32
N ARG A 98 -16.75 -30.64 6.17
CA ARG A 98 -17.19 -32.02 5.97
C ARG A 98 -18.71 -32.14 5.89
N ARG A 99 -19.43 -31.50 6.82
CA ARG A 99 -20.91 -31.54 6.87
C ARG A 99 -21.54 -30.79 5.68
N ALA A 100 -20.92 -29.69 5.25
CA ALA A 100 -21.37 -28.94 4.09
C ALA A 100 -21.15 -29.71 2.77
N GLY A 101 -20.16 -30.62 2.73
CA GLY A 101 -19.92 -31.52 1.59
C GLY A 101 -20.79 -32.78 1.58
N THR A 102 -21.47 -33.12 2.68
CA THR A 102 -22.44 -34.21 2.77
C THR A 102 -23.87 -33.67 2.68
N THR A 103 -24.23 -33.16 1.51
CA THR A 103 -25.64 -33.00 1.10
C THR A 103 -25.87 -33.95 -0.07
N GLU A 104 -26.17 -35.21 0.26
CA GLU A 104 -26.92 -36.12 -0.61
C GLU A 104 -28.35 -36.26 -0.04
#